data_AF-G7L742-F1
#
_entry.id   AF-G7L742-F1
#
_cell.length_a   1.000
_cell.length_b   1.000
_cell.length_c   1.000
_cell.angle_alpha   90.00
_cell.angle_beta   90.00
_cell.angle_gamma   90.00
#
_symmetry.space_group_name_H-M   'P 1'
#
loop_
_entity.id
_entity.type
_entity.pdbx_description
1 polymer ?
#
loop_
_entity_poly.entity_id
_entity_poly.type
_entity_poly.pdbx_seq_one_letter_code
_entity_poly.pdbx_strand_id
1 'polypeptide(L)'
;MAVLLQTHYTLSLPSPRYPYLFSIRNPNSNVYNFLIPTTPLKSQLQFSNHRNPTHRSPASPVSASRREPSETTSLKLPRALVRVTVSIALFLCCGIRACSASLPPLTNVVQQEQTIQDDNDARKHDANENIDVDKELEASFNAWKSKTYALTVPLKVVALRGSIPPSWIKDFINSQGNRMKFKVKYYATLESIFSDLSIPFTKGDHVPTTALAADIVGIGDSWLKFAVEKAIIEPIKDVEGQEWFKNLAEKWKVYLRRNCEGEVDPEGDIWAAPYRWGCMVIAYKTNSFQKHKLAPIEDWADLWRPDLAGRISMVDSPREVVGAVLKYMGASYNANDINLEVNGGRDAVKHNLALLAKQVRLFDSENYLKAFGVGDVWVAVGWSSDIIPVAKRMSNVAVIVPKSGASLWADLWAIPAASKIQTSRIGGRVRGPSPLIHQWIEFCLQSARALPFKQEVIPGASPPLLQGHSTNVALELTKGRPRLVTNLIDGAPPPDILERCEFLEPLSNSAVSDYHWLLASIQEPGNGLIHKMRQYISSLVTYSGRSNSKLT
;
A
#
# COMPACT_ATOMS: atom_id res chain seq x y z
N MET A 1 -29.79 -33.27 -36.95
CA MET A 1 -29.45 -34.65 -37.38
C MET A 1 -27.93 -34.74 -37.36
N ALA A 2 -27.34 -35.53 -36.47
CA ALA A 2 -26.88 -36.91 -36.74
C ALA A 2 -25.58 -36.95 -37.59
N VAL A 3 -24.57 -37.79 -37.33
CA VAL A 3 -24.28 -38.77 -36.25
C VAL A 3 -22.76 -38.98 -36.17
N LEU A 4 -22.25 -39.49 -35.04
CA LEU A 4 -20.83 -39.83 -34.80
C LEU A 4 -20.45 -41.24 -35.30
N LEU A 5 -19.27 -41.38 -35.93
CA LEU A 5 -18.47 -42.62 -36.07
C LEU A 5 -16.98 -42.17 -35.99
N GLN A 6 -16.11 -42.64 -35.07
CA GLN A 6 -15.40 -43.95 -35.03
C GLN A 6 -14.55 -44.23 -36.30
N THR A 7 -13.24 -44.57 -36.27
CA THR A 7 -12.37 -45.22 -35.25
C THR A 7 -10.84 -44.99 -35.47
N HIS A 8 -10.03 -45.20 -34.40
CA HIS A 8 -8.61 -45.65 -34.23
C HIS A 8 -7.54 -45.49 -35.37
N TYR A 9 -6.26 -45.15 -35.10
CA TYR A 9 -5.30 -45.95 -34.30
C TYR A 9 -4.04 -45.20 -33.78
N THR A 10 -3.38 -45.84 -32.80
CA THR A 10 -2.24 -45.50 -31.91
C THR A 10 -0.88 -45.14 -32.54
N LEU A 11 -0.02 -44.44 -31.75
CA LEU A 11 1.36 -44.86 -31.44
C LEU A 11 1.90 -44.21 -30.14
N SER A 12 3.05 -44.68 -29.63
CA SER A 12 3.38 -44.76 -28.19
C SER A 12 4.54 -43.89 -27.68
N LEU A 13 4.42 -43.41 -26.41
CA LEU A 13 5.39 -43.38 -25.27
C LEU A 13 6.93 -43.34 -25.53
N PRO A 14 7.76 -42.71 -24.65
CA PRO A 14 7.67 -42.86 -23.19
C PRO A 14 8.04 -41.67 -22.28
N SER A 15 7.55 -41.75 -21.03
CA SER A 15 8.09 -41.04 -19.85
C SER A 15 8.68 -42.06 -18.85
N PRO A 16 9.85 -41.82 -18.23
CA PRO A 16 10.38 -42.68 -17.18
C PRO A 16 9.66 -42.47 -15.83
N ARG A 17 9.75 -43.47 -14.94
CA ARG A 17 8.88 -43.64 -13.75
C ARG A 17 9.67 -44.03 -12.49
N TYR A 18 9.28 -43.45 -11.35
CA TYR A 18 9.22 -44.07 -10.00
C TYR A 18 10.54 -44.53 -9.32
N PRO A 19 10.53 -45.03 -8.05
CA PRO A 19 9.44 -45.02 -7.02
C PRO A 19 9.89 -44.46 -5.64
N TYR A 20 8.95 -44.33 -4.69
CA TYR A 20 8.94 -45.15 -3.45
C TYR A 20 7.52 -45.16 -2.84
N LEU A 21 7.17 -46.30 -2.22
CA LEU A 21 5.85 -46.61 -1.66
C LEU A 21 5.98 -46.79 -0.14
N PHE A 22 4.98 -46.32 0.62
CA PHE A 22 4.51 -47.02 1.83
C PHE A 22 3.00 -46.78 2.00
N SER A 23 2.32 -47.77 2.57
CA SER A 23 0.86 -47.82 2.71
C SER A 23 0.50 -48.23 4.14
N ILE A 24 -0.38 -47.46 4.80
CA ILE A 24 -1.05 -47.85 6.06
C ILE A 24 -2.54 -47.48 5.99
N ARG A 25 -3.37 -48.33 6.58
CA ARG A 25 -4.85 -48.32 6.51
C ARG A 25 -5.52 -47.17 7.27
N ASN A 26 -6.67 -46.76 6.74
CA ASN A 26 -7.79 -46.16 7.47
C ASN A 26 -8.63 -47.28 8.12
N PRO A 27 -9.20 -47.10 9.33
CA PRO A 27 -10.66 -47.01 9.39
C PRO A 27 -11.22 -46.06 10.47
N ASN A 28 -12.17 -45.20 10.09
CA ASN A 28 -13.55 -45.31 10.59
C ASN A 28 -14.50 -44.35 9.86
N SER A 29 -15.57 -44.90 9.31
CA SER A 29 -16.70 -44.19 8.72
C SER A 29 -17.85 -44.08 9.72
N ASN A 30 -18.58 -42.98 9.72
CA ASN A 30 -20.00 -43.02 10.09
C ASN A 30 -20.82 -42.09 9.18
N VAL A 31 -21.95 -42.60 8.71
CA VAL A 31 -22.83 -42.01 7.70
C VAL A 31 -24.19 -41.79 8.34
N TYR A 32 -24.80 -40.63 8.14
CA TYR A 32 -26.25 -40.48 8.22
C TYR A 32 -26.76 -39.55 7.12
N ASN A 33 -27.40 -40.16 6.11
CA ASN A 33 -28.32 -39.48 5.20
C ASN A 33 -29.69 -39.33 5.88
N PHE A 34 -30.43 -38.25 5.60
CA PHE A 34 -31.90 -38.32 5.62
C PHE A 34 -32.50 -37.49 4.48
N LEU A 35 -33.64 -37.97 3.97
CA LEU A 35 -34.22 -37.57 2.68
C LEU A 35 -35.20 -36.38 2.76
N ILE A 36 -35.34 -35.73 1.62
CA ILE A 36 -36.42 -34.81 1.24
C ILE A 36 -37.71 -35.61 0.97
N PRO A 37 -38.91 -35.08 1.31
CA PRO A 37 -40.16 -35.37 0.62
C PRO A 37 -40.61 -34.21 -0.30
N THR A 38 -41.23 -34.53 -1.42
CA THR A 38 -41.58 -33.62 -2.53
C THR A 38 -43.10 -33.39 -2.67
N THR A 39 -43.47 -32.51 -3.61
CA THR A 39 -44.79 -32.43 -4.32
C THR A 39 -45.83 -31.40 -3.76
N PRO A 40 -46.90 -31.02 -4.50
CA PRO A 40 -46.90 -29.72 -5.20
C PRO A 40 -48.23 -28.92 -5.13
N LEU A 41 -48.32 -27.74 -5.76
CA LEU A 41 -49.62 -27.17 -6.19
C LEU A 41 -49.52 -26.34 -7.49
N LYS A 42 -50.65 -26.20 -8.20
CA LYS A 42 -50.77 -25.63 -9.57
C LYS A 42 -51.87 -24.56 -9.65
N SER A 43 -51.72 -23.63 -10.61
CA SER A 43 -52.80 -22.81 -11.24
C SER A 43 -53.40 -21.66 -10.39
N GLN A 44 -53.99 -20.57 -10.91
CA GLN A 44 -54.41 -20.19 -12.28
C GLN A 44 -54.05 -18.73 -12.66
N LEU A 45 -54.25 -18.35 -13.94
CA LEU A 45 -54.23 -16.96 -14.45
C LEU A 45 -55.57 -16.23 -14.22
N GLN A 46 -55.56 -14.88 -14.28
CA GLN A 46 -56.44 -14.15 -15.21
C GLN A 46 -56.01 -12.69 -15.48
N PHE A 47 -56.38 -12.19 -16.66
CA PHE A 47 -56.17 -10.82 -17.17
C PHE A 47 -57.35 -9.90 -16.83
N SER A 48 -57.12 -8.58 -16.79
CA SER A 48 -58.11 -7.58 -17.23
C SER A 48 -57.41 -6.34 -17.80
N ASN A 49 -58.12 -5.59 -18.64
CA ASN A 49 -57.58 -4.62 -19.59
C ASN A 49 -58.41 -3.31 -19.57
N HIS A 50 -57.92 -2.27 -20.27
CA HIS A 50 -58.56 -0.93 -20.48
C HIS A 50 -58.50 0.06 -19.29
N ARG A 51 -58.41 1.40 -19.49
CA ARG A 51 -58.66 2.25 -20.68
C ARG A 51 -57.85 3.56 -20.62
N ASN A 52 -57.36 4.04 -21.75
CA ASN A 52 -56.94 5.44 -22.04
C ASN A 52 -58.14 6.15 -22.76
N PRO A 53 -58.12 7.45 -23.23
CA PRO A 53 -57.00 8.40 -23.46
C PRO A 53 -57.30 9.90 -23.12
N THR A 54 -56.51 10.82 -23.73
CA THR A 54 -56.73 12.27 -24.05
C THR A 54 -56.14 13.34 -23.12
N HIS A 55 -55.60 14.50 -23.57
CA HIS A 55 -54.94 14.92 -24.84
C HIS A 55 -54.29 16.33 -24.66
N ARG A 56 -53.42 16.74 -25.62
CA ARG A 56 -52.97 18.13 -25.99
C ARG A 56 -51.67 18.71 -25.41
N SER A 57 -50.69 18.87 -26.31
CA SER A 57 -49.88 20.11 -26.48
C SER A 57 -50.64 21.09 -27.40
N PRO A 58 -50.34 22.41 -27.38
CA PRO A 58 -49.42 23.06 -28.35
C PRO A 58 -48.60 24.23 -27.74
N ALA A 59 -47.70 24.98 -28.42
CA ALA A 59 -46.79 24.78 -29.58
C ALA A 59 -45.80 25.99 -29.65
N SER A 60 -44.74 25.92 -30.47
CA SER A 60 -43.78 27.03 -30.74
C SER A 60 -44.20 27.92 -31.94
N PRO A 61 -43.67 29.15 -32.06
CA PRO A 61 -42.85 29.52 -33.24
C PRO A 61 -41.57 30.36 -32.88
N VAL A 62 -40.39 30.19 -33.53
CA VAL A 62 -39.89 30.86 -34.78
C VAL A 62 -39.67 32.40 -34.58
N SER A 63 -38.56 33.09 -34.95
CA SER A 63 -37.44 32.82 -35.89
C SER A 63 -36.08 33.47 -35.53
N ALA A 64 -35.03 32.86 -36.09
CA ALA A 64 -33.74 33.39 -36.60
C ALA A 64 -33.32 34.87 -36.48
N SER A 65 -32.02 35.07 -36.19
CA SER A 65 -31.12 35.82 -37.09
C SER A 65 -29.65 35.40 -36.92
N ARG A 66 -28.85 35.59 -37.97
CA ARG A 66 -27.46 35.09 -38.15
C ARG A 66 -26.55 36.29 -38.45
N ARG A 67 -25.42 36.47 -37.73
CA ARG A 67 -24.27 37.30 -38.17
C ARG A 67 -23.03 37.15 -37.26
N GLU A 68 -21.97 36.62 -37.87
CA GLU A 68 -20.54 37.00 -37.71
C GLU A 68 -20.07 37.45 -39.13
N PRO A 69 -18.84 38.00 -39.37
CA PRO A 69 -17.66 38.14 -38.51
C PRO A 69 -16.98 39.54 -38.55
N SER A 70 -15.73 39.60 -38.04
CA SER A 70 -14.66 40.62 -38.24
C SER A 70 -14.86 42.03 -37.63
N GLU A 71 -13.84 42.85 -37.31
CA GLU A 71 -12.37 42.72 -37.43
C GLU A 71 -11.61 43.59 -36.37
N THR A 72 -10.28 43.63 -36.46
CA THR A 72 -9.31 44.21 -35.51
C THR A 72 -9.26 45.74 -35.39
N THR A 73 -8.96 46.28 -34.18
CA THR A 73 -7.97 47.38 -34.00
C THR A 73 -7.38 47.42 -32.58
N SER A 74 -6.35 48.24 -32.35
CA SER A 74 -5.31 48.08 -31.32
C SER A 74 -5.18 49.23 -30.30
N LEU A 75 -4.35 48.98 -29.28
CA LEU A 75 -3.55 49.96 -28.52
C LEU A 75 -4.25 50.85 -27.44
N LYS A 76 -3.97 50.60 -26.16
CA LYS A 76 -2.91 51.33 -25.40
C LYS A 76 -2.76 50.87 -23.93
N LEU A 77 -1.50 50.90 -23.48
CA LEU A 77 -1.04 50.75 -22.08
C LEU A 77 -0.95 52.16 -21.44
N PRO A 78 -0.85 52.28 -20.10
CA PRO A 78 0.42 52.80 -19.58
C PRO A 78 0.96 52.10 -18.32
N ARG A 79 2.28 52.28 -18.08
CA ARG A 79 3.06 51.78 -16.94
C ARG A 79 3.42 52.92 -15.98
N ALA A 80 3.57 52.59 -14.70
CA ALA A 80 4.60 53.11 -13.76
C ALA A 80 4.58 52.17 -12.53
N LEU A 81 5.63 51.49 -12.05
CA LEU A 81 7.08 51.47 -12.27
C LEU A 81 7.87 52.63 -11.63
N VAL A 82 8.30 52.41 -10.37
CA VAL A 82 9.53 52.97 -9.78
C VAL A 82 10.25 51.85 -8.99
N ARG A 83 11.57 51.72 -9.21
CA ARG A 83 12.52 50.89 -8.42
C ARG A 83 13.31 51.81 -7.47
N VAL A 84 14.09 51.23 -6.53
CA VAL A 84 15.35 51.72 -5.86
C VAL A 84 15.40 51.16 -4.41
N THR A 85 16.51 50.76 -3.76
CA THR A 85 17.81 50.13 -4.10
C THR A 85 18.35 49.41 -2.84
N VAL A 86 19.45 48.66 -2.98
CA VAL A 86 20.22 47.98 -1.90
C VAL A 86 20.88 48.97 -0.92
N SER A 87 21.09 48.55 0.35
CA SER A 87 22.18 49.04 1.23
C SER A 87 22.67 47.95 2.20
N ILE A 88 23.96 47.98 2.54
CA ILE A 88 24.68 47.12 3.49
C ILE A 88 25.44 48.03 4.46
N ALA A 89 25.43 47.76 5.78
CA ALA A 89 26.59 47.82 6.71
C ALA A 89 26.23 48.00 8.20
N LEU A 90 26.86 47.17 9.04
CA LEU A 90 27.46 47.44 10.37
C LEU A 90 26.68 48.20 11.47
N PHE A 91 26.50 47.52 12.61
CA PHE A 91 27.03 47.99 13.91
C PHE A 91 27.49 46.80 14.79
N LEU A 92 28.46 47.04 15.67
CA LEU A 92 29.19 46.04 16.49
C LEU A 92 29.40 46.62 17.90
N CYS A 93 29.81 45.78 18.88
CA CYS A 93 30.09 46.10 20.31
C CYS A 93 28.83 46.38 21.18
N CYS A 94 28.72 46.03 22.47
CA CYS A 94 29.49 45.25 23.48
C CYS A 94 28.44 44.72 24.51
N GLY A 95 28.69 43.81 25.47
CA GLY A 95 29.91 43.13 25.93
C GLY A 95 29.58 42.15 27.08
N ILE A 96 30.59 41.45 27.60
CA ILE A 96 30.48 40.36 28.59
C ILE A 96 30.49 40.89 30.04
N ARG A 97 29.71 40.29 30.96
CA ARG A 97 30.15 40.03 32.36
C ARG A 97 29.29 38.99 33.09
N ALA A 98 29.95 38.26 34.00
CA ALA A 98 29.37 37.26 34.90
C ALA A 98 29.46 37.72 36.36
N CYS A 99 28.69 37.08 37.27
CA CYS A 99 29.13 36.53 38.58
C CYS A 99 27.98 36.36 39.61
N SER A 100 27.76 35.10 40.02
CA SER A 100 27.52 34.57 41.38
C SER A 100 27.05 35.45 42.56
N ALA A 101 26.01 34.96 43.27
CA ALA A 101 25.75 35.06 44.73
C ALA A 101 24.77 33.92 45.12
N SER A 102 25.07 32.90 45.93
CA SER A 102 25.35 32.81 47.39
C SER A 102 24.11 32.96 48.31
N LEU A 103 23.77 31.87 49.02
CA LEU A 103 22.63 31.72 49.96
C LEU A 103 22.95 32.20 51.41
N PRO A 104 21.92 32.60 52.19
CA PRO A 104 21.92 32.62 53.66
C PRO A 104 21.06 31.47 54.29
N PRO A 105 21.11 31.24 55.63
CA PRO A 105 21.00 29.88 56.22
C PRO A 105 19.69 29.49 56.96
N LEU A 106 19.63 28.22 57.41
CA LEU A 106 18.58 27.58 58.23
C LEU A 106 18.59 27.99 59.72
N THR A 107 17.41 27.91 60.37
CA THR A 107 17.23 27.32 61.73
C THR A 107 15.81 26.80 62.04
N ASN A 108 15.74 25.50 62.39
CA ASN A 108 14.77 24.66 63.13
C ASN A 108 13.46 25.22 63.75
N VAL A 109 12.34 24.47 63.62
CA VAL A 109 11.52 23.88 64.74
C VAL A 109 10.80 22.57 64.30
N VAL A 110 11.20 21.44 64.91
CA VAL A 110 10.47 20.23 65.42
C VAL A 110 9.18 19.65 64.76
N GLN A 111 9.27 18.36 64.34
CA GLN A 111 8.33 17.19 64.35
C GLN A 111 6.81 17.38 64.09
N GLN A 112 6.08 16.45 63.42
CA GLN A 112 6.06 14.99 63.65
C GLN A 112 5.66 14.16 62.39
N GLU A 113 5.86 12.84 62.45
CA GLU A 113 5.87 11.90 61.30
C GLU A 113 4.51 11.58 60.64
N GLN A 114 4.55 11.31 59.33
CA GLN A 114 3.86 10.14 58.76
C GLN A 114 4.58 9.62 57.49
N THR A 115 4.82 8.31 57.45
CA THR A 115 5.70 7.62 56.50
C THR A 115 4.99 7.28 55.18
N ILE A 116 5.57 7.68 54.04
CA ILE A 116 5.36 7.02 52.73
C ILE A 116 6.71 6.87 52.04
N GLN A 117 6.92 5.71 51.41
CA GLN A 117 8.20 5.17 50.99
C GLN A 117 8.71 5.75 49.65
N ASP A 118 10.03 5.70 49.44
CA ASP A 118 10.73 6.15 48.23
C ASP A 118 10.15 5.57 46.92
N ASP A 119 9.89 6.45 45.95
CA ASP A 119 9.51 6.08 44.56
C ASP A 119 10.68 6.34 43.59
N ASN A 120 11.83 5.74 43.92
CA ASN A 120 13.12 5.98 43.26
C ASN A 120 13.62 4.83 42.37
N ASP A 121 12.97 3.65 42.41
CA ASP A 121 13.39 2.48 41.62
C ASP A 121 12.85 2.50 40.18
N ALA A 122 11.68 3.09 39.92
CA ALA A 122 11.08 3.16 38.58
C ALA A 122 12.03 3.80 37.53
N ARG A 123 12.75 4.87 37.91
CA ARG A 123 13.69 5.56 36.99
C ARG A 123 14.98 4.80 36.71
N LYS A 124 15.34 3.80 37.53
CA LYS A 124 16.51 2.94 37.27
C LYS A 124 16.16 1.77 36.37
N HIS A 125 14.96 1.21 36.51
CA HIS A 125 14.46 0.14 35.64
C HIS A 125 14.37 0.59 34.18
N ASP A 126 13.65 1.69 33.90
CA ASP A 126 13.50 2.21 32.52
C ASP A 126 14.86 2.53 31.85
N ALA A 127 15.84 3.03 32.62
CA ALA A 127 17.15 3.36 32.09
C ALA A 127 18.01 2.12 31.78
N ASN A 128 17.95 1.08 32.62
CA ASN A 128 18.65 -0.18 32.36
C ASN A 128 18.02 -0.96 31.20
N GLU A 129 16.69 -1.04 31.11
CA GLU A 129 16.00 -1.77 30.03
C GLU A 129 16.32 -1.20 28.64
N ASN A 130 16.31 0.13 28.48
CA ASN A 130 16.69 0.74 27.20
C ASN A 130 18.17 0.48 26.85
N ILE A 131 19.08 0.48 27.84
CA ILE A 131 20.50 0.18 27.63
C ILE A 131 20.74 -1.29 27.26
N ASP A 132 20.01 -2.22 27.89
CA ASP A 132 20.21 -3.66 27.65
C ASP A 132 19.58 -4.12 26.34
N VAL A 133 18.46 -3.53 25.89
CA VAL A 133 17.92 -3.84 24.56
C VAL A 133 18.80 -3.26 23.44
N ASP A 134 19.37 -2.06 23.59
CA ASP A 134 20.33 -1.56 22.58
C ASP A 134 21.57 -2.47 22.49
N LYS A 135 22.09 -2.99 23.62
CA LYS A 135 23.15 -4.01 23.63
C LYS A 135 22.71 -5.32 22.98
N GLU A 136 21.49 -5.79 23.22
CA GLU A 136 20.96 -7.03 22.62
C GLU A 136 20.80 -6.88 21.09
N LEU A 137 20.35 -5.71 20.64
CA LEU A 137 20.24 -5.34 19.22
C LEU A 137 21.61 -5.36 18.54
N GLU A 138 22.62 -4.79 19.20
CA GLU A 138 24.00 -4.72 18.69
C GLU A 138 24.74 -6.06 18.80
N ALA A 139 24.47 -6.87 19.83
CA ALA A 139 24.94 -8.25 19.93
C ALA A 139 24.35 -9.12 18.80
N SER A 140 23.05 -9.01 18.54
CA SER A 140 22.37 -9.69 17.44
C SER A 140 22.96 -9.31 16.08
N PHE A 141 23.21 -8.01 15.86
CA PHE A 141 23.88 -7.53 14.63
C PHE A 141 25.32 -8.07 14.49
N ASN A 142 26.08 -8.11 15.58
CA ASN A 142 27.46 -8.64 15.56
C ASN A 142 27.51 -10.16 15.35
N ALA A 143 26.53 -10.89 15.85
CA ALA A 143 26.37 -12.34 15.64
C ALA A 143 26.00 -12.68 14.19
N TRP A 144 25.21 -11.84 13.52
CA TRP A 144 24.72 -12.08 12.15
C TRP A 144 25.79 -11.96 11.04
N LYS A 145 27.07 -11.66 11.35
CA LYS A 145 28.12 -11.52 10.32
C LYS A 145 28.14 -12.71 9.36
N SER A 146 27.71 -12.44 8.12
CA SER A 146 27.38 -13.48 7.15
C SER A 146 28.64 -14.23 6.68
N LYS A 147 28.44 -15.37 6.01
CA LYS A 147 29.52 -16.07 5.31
C LYS A 147 30.09 -15.19 4.21
N THR A 148 31.19 -14.49 4.51
CA THR A 148 31.88 -13.62 3.56
C THR A 148 32.40 -14.41 2.36
N TYR A 149 32.08 -13.94 1.15
CA TYR A 149 32.48 -14.63 -0.08
C TYR A 149 33.96 -14.39 -0.40
N ALA A 150 34.63 -15.45 -0.85
CA ALA A 150 36.04 -15.40 -1.27
C ALA A 150 36.29 -14.53 -2.52
N LEU A 151 35.26 -14.24 -3.33
CA LEU A 151 35.38 -13.41 -4.54
C LEU A 151 34.65 -12.07 -4.37
N THR A 152 34.88 -11.14 -5.29
CA THR A 152 34.10 -9.90 -5.34
C THR A 152 32.66 -10.21 -5.73
N VAL A 153 31.72 -10.10 -4.79
CA VAL A 153 30.29 -10.39 -5.06
C VAL A 153 29.49 -9.09 -5.14
N PRO A 154 28.81 -8.82 -6.25
CA PRO A 154 28.01 -7.62 -6.43
C PRO A 154 26.54 -7.83 -6.04
N LEU A 155 25.87 -6.77 -5.63
CA LEU A 155 24.42 -6.73 -5.49
C LEU A 155 23.88 -5.40 -6.03
N LYS A 156 23.04 -5.46 -7.06
CA LYS A 156 22.30 -4.33 -7.64
C LYS A 156 20.86 -4.36 -7.14
N VAL A 157 20.45 -3.32 -6.43
CA VAL A 157 19.09 -3.11 -5.93
C VAL A 157 18.42 -1.99 -6.73
N VAL A 158 17.16 -2.15 -7.12
CA VAL A 158 16.29 -1.02 -7.50
C VAL A 158 15.23 -0.82 -6.42
N ALA A 159 15.02 0.42 -5.99
CA ALA A 159 14.08 0.72 -4.90
C ALA A 159 13.32 2.03 -5.11
N LEU A 160 12.21 2.17 -4.40
CA LEU A 160 11.51 3.44 -4.26
C LEU A 160 12.39 4.42 -3.47
N ARG A 161 12.42 5.69 -3.92
CA ARG A 161 13.14 6.76 -3.21
C ARG A 161 12.56 6.92 -1.80
N GLY A 162 13.41 6.76 -0.80
CA GLY A 162 12.99 6.86 0.61
C GLY A 162 12.25 5.64 1.14
N SER A 163 12.41 4.45 0.53
CA SER A 163 11.96 3.18 1.13
C SER A 163 13.07 2.39 1.85
N ILE A 164 14.35 2.63 1.51
CA ILE A 164 15.51 2.08 2.23
C ILE A 164 16.12 3.18 3.13
N PRO A 165 16.27 2.96 4.46
CA PRO A 165 17.06 3.83 5.33
C PRO A 165 18.52 3.97 4.86
N PRO A 166 19.12 5.17 4.82
CA PRO A 166 20.52 5.33 4.41
C PRO A 166 21.54 4.55 5.26
N SER A 167 21.25 4.32 6.55
CA SER A 167 22.09 3.51 7.44
C SER A 167 22.19 2.06 7.00
N TRP A 168 21.09 1.46 6.54
CA TRP A 168 21.04 0.06 6.11
C TRP A 168 22.05 -0.28 5.02
N ILE A 169 22.31 0.66 4.10
CA ILE A 169 23.30 0.45 3.03
C ILE A 169 24.71 0.31 3.62
N LYS A 170 25.08 1.21 4.54
CA LYS A 170 26.39 1.19 5.20
C LYS A 170 26.54 -0.06 6.06
N ASP A 171 25.52 -0.38 6.85
CA ASP A 171 25.53 -1.51 7.77
C ASP A 171 25.57 -2.85 7.02
N PHE A 172 24.84 -2.97 5.91
CA PHE A 172 24.93 -4.13 5.04
C PHE A 172 26.31 -4.26 4.40
N ILE A 173 26.90 -3.18 3.85
CA ILE A 173 28.27 -3.19 3.33
C ILE A 173 29.28 -3.65 4.40
N ASN A 174 29.16 -3.15 5.62
CA ASN A 174 30.02 -3.53 6.74
C ASN A 174 29.85 -5.02 7.12
N SER A 175 28.62 -5.55 7.13
CA SER A 175 28.37 -6.96 7.48
C SER A 175 28.89 -7.96 6.43
N GLN A 176 28.87 -7.60 5.13
CA GLN A 176 29.32 -8.48 4.04
C GLN A 176 30.83 -8.35 3.74
N GLY A 177 31.48 -7.30 4.23
CA GLY A 177 32.91 -7.04 4.08
C GLY A 177 33.33 -6.49 2.71
N ASN A 178 34.61 -6.07 2.63
CA ASN A 178 35.17 -5.23 1.57
C ASN A 178 35.11 -5.81 0.13
N ARG A 179 34.80 -7.10 -0.03
CA ARG A 179 34.66 -7.74 -1.36
C ARG A 179 33.24 -7.57 -1.93
N MET A 180 32.28 -7.11 -1.13
CA MET A 180 30.92 -6.87 -1.60
C MET A 180 30.80 -5.55 -2.37
N LYS A 181 30.11 -5.55 -3.52
CA LYS A 181 29.87 -4.35 -4.35
C LYS A 181 28.39 -4.03 -4.48
N PHE A 182 27.88 -3.29 -3.50
CA PHE A 182 26.51 -2.81 -3.46
C PHE A 182 26.27 -1.65 -4.44
N LYS A 183 25.15 -1.65 -5.14
CA LYS A 183 24.68 -0.54 -5.99
C LYS A 183 23.17 -0.40 -5.85
N VAL A 184 22.66 0.81 -5.58
CA VAL A 184 21.22 1.09 -5.58
C VAL A 184 20.86 2.08 -6.68
N LYS A 185 19.76 1.82 -7.39
CA LYS A 185 19.10 2.80 -8.27
C LYS A 185 17.74 3.15 -7.67
N TYR A 186 17.47 4.45 -7.47
CA TYR A 186 16.22 4.94 -6.89
C TYR A 186 15.29 5.54 -7.93
N TYR A 187 14.01 5.20 -7.84
CA TYR A 187 12.93 5.74 -8.68
C TYR A 187 11.98 6.61 -7.84
N ALA A 188 11.26 7.52 -8.48
CA ALA A 188 10.34 8.41 -7.79
C ALA A 188 9.03 7.71 -7.37
N THR A 189 8.55 6.76 -8.18
CA THR A 189 7.31 5.99 -7.93
C THR A 189 7.54 4.50 -8.22
N LEU A 190 6.79 3.63 -7.55
CA LEU A 190 6.81 2.18 -7.81
C LEU A 190 6.32 1.86 -9.24
N GLU A 191 5.33 2.61 -9.75
CA GLU A 191 4.87 2.55 -11.14
C GLU A 191 6.03 2.71 -12.13
N SER A 192 6.95 3.65 -11.88
CA SER A 192 8.12 3.85 -12.76
C SER A 192 9.15 2.71 -12.67
N ILE A 193 9.20 1.94 -11.57
CA ILE A 193 10.00 0.71 -11.47
C ILE A 193 9.32 -0.40 -12.29
N PHE A 194 8.01 -0.60 -12.09
CA PHE A 194 7.23 -1.63 -12.79
C PHE A 194 7.23 -1.41 -14.32
N SER A 195 7.08 -0.16 -14.75
CA SER A 195 7.16 0.23 -16.16
C SER A 195 8.53 -0.11 -16.75
N ASP A 196 9.62 0.29 -16.08
CA ASP A 196 10.99 0.05 -16.56
C ASP A 196 11.42 -1.43 -16.48
N LEU A 197 10.82 -2.22 -15.59
CA LEU A 197 10.91 -3.68 -15.56
C LEU A 197 10.19 -4.32 -16.77
N SER A 198 9.09 -3.72 -17.24
CA SER A 198 8.26 -4.20 -18.34
C SER A 198 8.74 -3.79 -19.74
N ILE A 199 9.55 -2.73 -19.86
CA ILE A 199 10.04 -2.22 -21.17
C ILE A 199 10.71 -3.32 -22.02
N PRO A 200 11.67 -4.13 -21.52
CA PRO A 200 12.38 -5.12 -22.34
C PRO A 200 11.48 -6.20 -22.92
N PHE A 201 10.37 -6.53 -22.25
CA PHE A 201 9.38 -7.52 -22.71
C PHE A 201 8.38 -6.95 -23.71
N THR A 202 8.36 -5.63 -23.92
CA THR A 202 7.42 -4.94 -24.83
C THR A 202 8.12 -4.25 -26.02
N LYS A 203 9.40 -3.91 -25.88
CA LYS A 203 10.24 -3.30 -26.92
C LYS A 203 11.60 -4.00 -26.90
N GLY A 204 11.87 -4.77 -27.96
CA GLY A 204 12.99 -5.71 -28.03
C GLY A 204 14.37 -5.09 -27.74
N ASP A 205 15.22 -5.93 -27.13
CA ASP A 205 16.62 -5.73 -26.77
C ASP A 205 17.27 -4.38 -27.08
N HIS A 206 17.42 -3.51 -26.07
CA HIS A 206 18.62 -2.67 -25.82
C HIS A 206 18.45 -1.77 -24.58
N VAL A 207 18.58 -2.29 -23.34
CA VAL A 207 18.83 -1.42 -22.18
C VAL A 207 19.74 -2.06 -21.10
N PRO A 208 21.03 -1.68 -21.00
CA PRO A 208 21.93 -2.14 -19.92
C PRO A 208 21.64 -1.54 -18.53
N THR A 209 20.65 -0.65 -18.43
CA THR A 209 20.37 0.23 -17.28
C THR A 209 18.94 0.15 -16.74
N THR A 210 18.10 -0.77 -17.24
CA THR A 210 16.74 -1.03 -16.73
C THR A 210 16.73 -1.68 -15.34
N ALA A 211 15.59 -1.63 -14.67
CA ALA A 211 15.29 -2.38 -13.46
C ALA A 211 15.48 -3.90 -13.64
N LEU A 212 15.22 -4.42 -14.85
CA LEU A 212 15.51 -5.82 -15.20
C LEU A 212 17.00 -6.20 -15.06
N ALA A 213 17.92 -5.24 -15.16
CA ALA A 213 19.35 -5.48 -15.03
C ALA A 213 19.86 -5.47 -13.57
N ALA A 214 18.95 -5.39 -12.60
CA ALA A 214 19.23 -5.52 -11.18
C ALA A 214 19.11 -6.96 -10.69
N ASP A 215 19.73 -7.25 -9.56
CA ASP A 215 19.65 -8.55 -8.90
C ASP A 215 18.37 -8.68 -8.07
N ILE A 216 17.82 -7.56 -7.57
CA ILE A 216 16.57 -7.48 -6.81
C ILE A 216 15.89 -6.12 -7.02
N VAL A 217 14.55 -6.08 -7.04
CA VAL A 217 13.75 -4.86 -7.29
C VAL A 217 12.64 -4.70 -6.27
N GLY A 218 12.36 -3.46 -5.85
CA GLY A 218 11.22 -3.12 -5.03
C GLY A 218 9.97 -2.90 -5.87
N ILE A 219 8.89 -3.64 -5.59
CA ILE A 219 7.57 -3.50 -6.19
C ILE A 219 6.51 -3.33 -5.08
N GLY A 220 5.41 -2.64 -5.37
CA GLY A 220 4.24 -2.67 -4.49
C GLY A 220 3.43 -3.96 -4.69
N ASP A 221 2.81 -4.45 -3.64
CA ASP A 221 1.94 -5.64 -3.61
C ASP A 221 0.81 -5.63 -4.65
N SER A 222 0.18 -4.48 -4.89
CA SER A 222 -0.84 -4.28 -5.93
C SER A 222 -0.38 -4.65 -7.35
N TRP A 223 0.93 -4.65 -7.62
CA TRP A 223 1.51 -5.10 -8.88
C TRP A 223 2.00 -6.55 -8.87
N LEU A 224 2.03 -7.24 -7.71
CA LEU A 224 2.57 -8.59 -7.59
C LEU A 224 1.87 -9.56 -8.54
N LYS A 225 0.53 -9.61 -8.53
CA LYS A 225 -0.26 -10.44 -9.46
C LYS A 225 0.19 -10.25 -10.90
N PHE A 226 0.18 -9.01 -11.37
CA PHE A 226 0.52 -8.67 -12.75
C PHE A 226 1.99 -8.97 -13.08
N ALA A 227 2.90 -8.81 -12.11
CA ALA A 227 4.31 -9.13 -12.31
C ALA A 227 4.54 -10.64 -12.53
N VAL A 228 3.79 -11.47 -11.79
CA VAL A 228 3.78 -12.93 -11.92
C VAL A 228 3.10 -13.35 -13.23
N GLU A 229 1.87 -12.90 -13.48
CA GLU A 229 1.06 -13.21 -14.67
C GLU A 229 1.75 -12.81 -15.98
N LYS A 230 2.45 -11.66 -16.01
CA LYS A 230 3.25 -11.21 -17.16
C LYS A 230 4.66 -11.80 -17.20
N ALA A 231 4.99 -12.69 -16.26
CA ALA A 231 6.26 -13.41 -16.18
C ALA A 231 7.52 -12.51 -16.11
N ILE A 232 7.38 -11.25 -15.68
CA ILE A 232 8.47 -10.25 -15.63
C ILE A 232 9.31 -10.35 -14.34
N ILE A 233 8.83 -11.08 -13.34
CA ILE A 233 9.61 -11.56 -12.19
C ILE A 233 9.72 -13.09 -12.22
N GLU A 234 10.60 -13.64 -11.39
CA GLU A 234 10.80 -15.07 -11.18
C GLU A 234 10.66 -15.42 -9.68
N PRO A 235 10.21 -16.64 -9.34
CA PRO A 235 10.04 -17.03 -7.94
C PRO A 235 11.38 -17.05 -7.23
N ILE A 236 11.36 -16.68 -5.95
CA ILE A 236 12.54 -16.77 -5.08
C ILE A 236 12.76 -18.25 -4.80
N LYS A 237 13.95 -18.76 -5.13
CA LYS A 237 14.30 -20.18 -4.99
C LYS A 237 14.71 -20.51 -3.56
N ASP A 238 14.61 -21.78 -3.20
CA ASP A 238 15.11 -22.34 -1.93
C ASP A 238 14.60 -21.63 -0.65
N VAL A 239 13.42 -20.99 -0.73
CA VAL A 239 12.84 -20.12 0.30
C VAL A 239 12.50 -20.86 1.59
N GLU A 240 11.91 -22.04 1.49
CA GLU A 240 11.52 -22.88 2.65
C GLU A 240 12.72 -23.21 3.56
N GLY A 241 13.94 -23.22 3.01
CA GLY A 241 15.17 -23.43 3.77
C GLY A 241 15.63 -22.21 4.58
N GLN A 242 15.21 -21.00 4.20
CA GLN A 242 15.77 -19.74 4.71
C GLN A 242 15.21 -19.36 6.08
N GLU A 243 16.07 -18.86 6.96
CA GLU A 243 15.67 -18.41 8.31
C GLU A 243 14.73 -17.20 8.24
N TRP A 244 14.98 -16.25 7.32
CA TRP A 244 14.11 -15.09 7.14
C TRP A 244 12.68 -15.47 6.79
N PHE A 245 12.47 -16.55 6.01
CA PHE A 245 11.12 -17.00 5.64
C PHE A 245 10.45 -17.77 6.77
N LYS A 246 11.18 -18.67 7.44
CA LYS A 246 10.70 -19.40 8.62
C LYS A 246 10.16 -18.45 9.69
N ASN A 247 10.87 -17.34 9.92
CA ASN A 247 10.54 -16.32 10.92
C ASN A 247 9.45 -15.32 10.48
N LEU A 248 9.00 -15.32 9.21
CA LEU A 248 7.89 -14.47 8.78
C LEU A 248 6.56 -14.92 9.39
N ALA A 249 5.64 -13.96 9.57
CA ALA A 249 4.27 -14.22 10.01
C ALA A 249 3.54 -15.15 9.02
N GLU A 250 2.62 -15.97 9.52
CA GLU A 250 1.83 -16.85 8.65
C GLU A 250 0.99 -16.06 7.62
N LYS A 251 0.45 -14.90 8.03
CA LYS A 251 -0.23 -13.95 7.14
C LYS A 251 0.67 -13.47 5.98
N TRP A 252 2.00 -13.37 6.19
CA TRP A 252 2.95 -13.10 5.09
C TRP A 252 3.18 -14.32 4.21
N LYS A 253 3.41 -15.50 4.81
CA LYS A 253 3.70 -16.75 4.08
C LYS A 253 2.56 -17.11 3.11
N VAL A 254 1.31 -17.00 3.57
CA VAL A 254 0.11 -17.19 2.74
C VAL A 254 0.03 -16.11 1.66
N TYR A 255 0.14 -14.82 2.03
CA TYR A 255 -0.06 -13.72 1.07
C TYR A 255 0.98 -13.67 -0.07
N LEU A 256 2.21 -14.13 0.18
CA LEU A 256 3.31 -14.08 -0.79
C LEU A 256 3.39 -15.33 -1.68
N ARG A 257 2.62 -16.38 -1.37
CA ARG A 257 2.60 -17.63 -2.13
C ARG A 257 1.60 -17.55 -3.29
N ARG A 258 2.08 -17.74 -4.52
CA ARG A 258 1.31 -17.56 -5.76
C ARG A 258 1.54 -18.65 -6.79
N ASN A 259 0.51 -18.98 -7.55
CA ASN A 259 0.64 -19.73 -8.80
C ASN A 259 1.20 -18.84 -9.93
N CYS A 260 1.37 -19.41 -11.14
CA CYS A 260 1.91 -18.68 -12.29
C CYS A 260 0.95 -17.63 -12.88
N GLU A 261 -0.34 -17.66 -12.51
CA GLU A 261 -1.33 -16.62 -12.81
C GLU A 261 -1.29 -15.44 -11.81
N GLY A 262 -0.51 -15.55 -10.73
CA GLY A 262 -0.39 -14.52 -9.69
C GLY A 262 -1.54 -14.52 -8.66
N GLU A 263 -2.39 -15.54 -8.67
CA GLU A 263 -3.42 -15.76 -7.66
C GLU A 263 -2.80 -16.35 -6.38
N VAL A 264 -3.46 -16.19 -5.22
CA VAL A 264 -3.03 -16.84 -3.97
C VAL A 264 -3.23 -18.35 -4.11
N ASP A 265 -2.17 -19.13 -3.87
CA ASP A 265 -2.20 -20.59 -3.99
C ASP A 265 -1.37 -21.25 -2.88
N PRO A 266 -1.94 -22.10 -2.02
CA PRO A 266 -1.20 -22.85 -0.98
C PRO A 266 -0.09 -23.75 -1.52
N GLU A 267 -0.20 -24.24 -2.75
CA GLU A 267 0.80 -25.09 -3.42
C GLU A 267 1.75 -24.27 -4.32
N GLY A 268 1.59 -22.95 -4.35
CA GLY A 268 2.37 -22.04 -5.18
C GLY A 268 3.80 -21.77 -4.70
N ASP A 269 4.55 -21.05 -5.54
CA ASP A 269 5.89 -20.55 -5.23
C ASP A 269 5.84 -19.24 -4.43
N ILE A 270 6.95 -18.87 -3.78
CA ILE A 270 7.11 -17.56 -3.13
C ILE A 270 7.77 -16.57 -4.10
N TRP A 271 7.03 -15.54 -4.52
CA TRP A 271 7.47 -14.62 -5.59
C TRP A 271 8.14 -13.34 -5.09
N ALA A 272 7.98 -13.03 -3.81
CA ALA A 272 8.47 -11.80 -3.21
C ALA A 272 8.74 -11.98 -1.71
N ALA A 273 9.55 -11.09 -1.14
CA ALA A 273 9.76 -10.97 0.31
C ALA A 273 9.39 -9.56 0.78
N PRO A 274 8.69 -9.38 1.90
CA PRO A 274 8.25 -8.06 2.35
C PRO A 274 9.44 -7.32 2.97
N TYR A 275 9.50 -6.00 2.79
CA TYR A 275 10.49 -5.18 3.50
C TYR A 275 9.90 -3.96 4.20
N ARG A 276 8.65 -3.60 3.85
CA ARG A 276 7.89 -2.51 4.47
C ARG A 276 6.41 -2.72 4.23
N TRP A 277 5.58 -2.30 5.17
CA TRP A 277 4.12 -2.33 5.02
C TRP A 277 3.45 -1.18 5.75
N GLY A 278 2.15 -1.05 5.59
CA GLY A 278 1.32 -0.13 6.35
C GLY A 278 -0.16 -0.33 6.00
N CYS A 279 -0.96 0.72 6.21
CA CYS A 279 -2.40 0.70 5.95
C CYS A 279 -2.90 1.97 5.25
N MET A 280 -4.12 1.94 4.76
CA MET A 280 -4.91 3.15 4.52
C MET A 280 -5.28 3.82 5.85
N VAL A 281 -5.19 5.15 5.89
CA VAL A 281 -5.49 5.99 7.05
C VAL A 281 -6.30 7.22 6.67
N ILE A 282 -6.97 7.81 7.67
CA ILE A 282 -7.73 9.05 7.55
C ILE A 282 -7.02 10.13 8.37
N ALA A 283 -6.55 11.19 7.71
CA ALA A 283 -6.05 12.40 8.35
C ALA A 283 -7.15 13.46 8.41
N TYR A 284 -7.30 14.19 9.52
CA TYR A 284 -8.24 15.31 9.61
C TYR A 284 -7.69 16.50 10.39
N LYS A 285 -8.17 17.70 10.06
CA LYS A 285 -7.78 18.96 10.70
C LYS A 285 -8.55 19.16 12.01
N THR A 286 -7.88 18.95 13.14
CA THR A 286 -8.49 19.01 14.48
C THR A 286 -9.08 20.39 14.79
N ASN A 287 -8.42 21.46 14.37
CA ASN A 287 -8.91 22.83 14.55
C ASN A 287 -10.17 23.14 13.70
N SER A 288 -10.28 22.62 12.48
CA SER A 288 -11.51 22.72 11.68
C SER A 288 -12.66 22.00 12.37
N PHE A 289 -12.41 20.78 12.86
CA PHE A 289 -13.41 19.99 13.56
C PHE A 289 -13.90 20.69 14.84
N GLN A 290 -12.98 21.18 15.67
CA GLN A 290 -13.31 21.97 16.86
C GLN A 290 -14.12 23.24 16.52
N LYS A 291 -13.68 24.02 15.52
CA LYS A 291 -14.36 25.25 15.08
C LYS A 291 -15.79 24.99 14.61
N HIS A 292 -16.01 23.87 13.91
CA HIS A 292 -17.31 23.48 13.39
C HIS A 292 -18.12 22.56 14.33
N LYS A 293 -17.63 22.32 15.56
CA LYS A 293 -18.24 21.45 16.59
C LYS A 293 -18.49 20.01 16.10
N LEU A 294 -17.64 19.52 15.19
CA LEU A 294 -17.70 18.16 14.67
C LEU A 294 -17.03 17.20 15.65
N ALA A 295 -17.65 16.05 15.90
CA ALA A 295 -17.01 14.95 16.62
C ALA A 295 -15.75 14.48 15.87
N PRO A 296 -14.71 13.96 16.56
CA PRO A 296 -13.57 13.30 15.92
C PRO A 296 -13.98 12.27 14.84
N ILE A 297 -13.08 12.00 13.89
CA ILE A 297 -13.19 10.80 13.04
C ILE A 297 -12.62 9.61 13.80
N GLU A 298 -13.35 8.51 13.79
CA GLU A 298 -12.99 7.22 14.37
C GLU A 298 -13.10 6.07 13.35
N ASP A 299 -13.99 6.17 12.36
CA ASP A 299 -14.25 5.07 11.42
C ASP A 299 -14.71 5.55 10.02
N TRP A 300 -14.81 4.63 9.05
CA TRP A 300 -15.21 4.95 7.67
C TRP A 300 -16.57 5.66 7.58
N ALA A 301 -17.52 5.31 8.44
CA ALA A 301 -18.85 5.90 8.47
C ALA A 301 -18.84 7.42 8.68
N ASP A 302 -17.79 7.97 9.30
CA ASP A 302 -17.65 9.39 9.51
C ASP A 302 -17.43 10.18 8.21
N LEU A 303 -16.93 9.54 7.16
CA LEU A 303 -16.78 10.15 5.84
C LEU A 303 -18.12 10.46 5.16
N TRP A 304 -19.21 9.81 5.59
CA TRP A 304 -20.57 10.04 5.07
C TRP A 304 -21.33 11.17 5.78
N ARG A 305 -20.76 11.79 6.82
CA ARG A 305 -21.38 12.93 7.52
C ARG A 305 -21.63 14.10 6.55
N PRO A 306 -22.82 14.71 6.53
CA PRO A 306 -23.17 15.76 5.53
C PRO A 306 -22.30 17.02 5.64
N ASP A 307 -21.75 17.31 6.82
CA ASP A 307 -20.84 18.45 7.06
C ASP A 307 -19.50 18.33 6.31
N LEU A 308 -19.16 17.15 5.81
CA LEU A 308 -17.94 16.89 5.04
C LEU A 308 -18.12 17.06 3.52
N ALA A 309 -19.27 17.57 3.06
CA ALA A 309 -19.56 17.74 1.63
C ALA A 309 -18.50 18.62 0.94
N GLY A 310 -17.77 18.04 -0.02
CA GLY A 310 -16.63 18.69 -0.68
C GLY A 310 -15.45 19.05 0.26
N ARG A 311 -15.31 18.36 1.40
CA ARG A 311 -14.25 18.57 2.42
C ARG A 311 -13.30 17.39 2.57
N ILE A 312 -13.40 16.37 1.73
CA ILE A 312 -12.48 15.23 1.69
C ILE A 312 -11.61 15.28 0.43
N SER A 313 -10.31 15.00 0.53
CA SER A 313 -9.50 14.52 -0.60
C SER A 313 -9.16 13.04 -0.40
N MET A 314 -9.20 12.25 -1.47
CA MET A 314 -8.92 10.81 -1.39
C MET A 314 -7.93 10.39 -2.47
N VAL A 315 -7.16 9.34 -2.18
CA VAL A 315 -6.31 8.68 -3.18
C VAL A 315 -7.15 8.20 -4.37
N ASP A 316 -6.74 8.52 -5.60
CA ASP A 316 -7.33 7.95 -6.82
C ASP A 316 -6.82 6.53 -7.03
N SER A 317 -7.45 5.57 -6.36
CA SER A 317 -7.21 4.13 -6.49
C SER A 317 -8.54 3.36 -6.47
N PRO A 318 -8.95 2.71 -7.57
CA PRO A 318 -10.17 1.91 -7.67
C PRO A 318 -10.41 0.92 -6.51
N ARG A 319 -9.36 0.21 -6.06
CA ARG A 319 -9.46 -0.75 -4.96
C ARG A 319 -9.70 -0.07 -3.61
N GLU A 320 -9.06 1.07 -3.37
CA GLU A 320 -9.19 1.80 -2.11
C GLU A 320 -10.53 2.53 -2.02
N VAL A 321 -10.99 3.13 -3.13
CA VAL A 321 -12.23 3.89 -3.19
C VAL A 321 -13.45 2.98 -3.04
N VAL A 322 -13.54 1.88 -3.81
CA VAL A 322 -14.64 0.92 -3.64
C VAL A 322 -14.51 0.18 -2.31
N GLY A 323 -13.30 -0.19 -1.90
CA GLY A 323 -13.06 -0.89 -0.64
C GLY A 323 -13.41 -0.09 0.62
N ALA A 324 -13.23 1.23 0.62
CA ALA A 324 -13.72 2.10 1.69
C ALA A 324 -15.26 2.10 1.79
N VAL A 325 -15.97 2.00 0.65
CA VAL A 325 -17.43 1.82 0.64
C VAL A 325 -17.82 0.43 1.14
N LEU A 326 -17.08 -0.61 0.76
CA LEU A 326 -17.30 -1.97 1.26
C LEU A 326 -17.13 -2.04 2.79
N LYS A 327 -16.05 -1.46 3.35
CA LYS A 327 -15.87 -1.37 4.81
C LYS A 327 -16.93 -0.54 5.51
N TYR A 328 -17.34 0.60 4.93
CA TYR A 328 -18.49 1.36 5.45
C TYR A 328 -19.77 0.51 5.52
N MET A 329 -19.98 -0.38 4.55
CA MET A 329 -21.09 -1.33 4.51
C MET A 329 -20.86 -2.62 5.31
N GLY A 330 -19.74 -2.73 6.06
CA GLY A 330 -19.39 -3.90 6.88
C GLY A 330 -18.81 -5.10 6.11
N ALA A 331 -18.43 -4.92 4.84
CA ALA A 331 -17.88 -5.96 3.97
C ALA A 331 -16.35 -5.90 3.82
N SER A 332 -15.76 -6.97 3.27
CA SER A 332 -14.32 -7.10 3.01
C SER A 332 -13.85 -6.24 1.82
N TYR A 333 -12.59 -5.80 1.83
CA TYR A 333 -11.90 -5.27 0.62
C TYR A 333 -11.78 -6.29 -0.53
N ASN A 334 -11.89 -7.59 -0.21
CA ASN A 334 -11.66 -8.71 -1.11
C ASN A 334 -12.95 -9.46 -1.48
N ALA A 335 -14.13 -8.83 -1.28
CA ALA A 335 -15.41 -9.40 -1.69
C ALA A 335 -15.41 -9.74 -3.20
N ASN A 336 -15.69 -11.00 -3.52
CA ASN A 336 -15.55 -11.55 -4.88
C ASN A 336 -16.88 -11.70 -5.64
N ASP A 337 -18.00 -11.87 -4.92
CA ASP A 337 -19.36 -11.67 -5.43
C ASP A 337 -20.06 -10.60 -4.59
N ILE A 338 -20.08 -9.37 -5.10
CA ILE A 338 -20.69 -8.23 -4.41
C ILE A 338 -22.20 -8.43 -4.21
N ASN A 339 -22.88 -9.24 -5.03
CA ASN A 339 -24.33 -9.45 -4.91
C ASN A 339 -24.69 -10.45 -3.80
N LEU A 340 -23.78 -11.37 -3.47
CA LEU A 340 -23.97 -12.36 -2.40
C LEU A 340 -23.34 -11.92 -1.07
N GLU A 341 -22.16 -11.27 -1.12
CA GLU A 341 -21.36 -10.95 0.07
C GLU A 341 -21.72 -9.59 0.69
N VAL A 342 -22.37 -8.69 -0.05
CA VAL A 342 -22.68 -7.32 0.42
C VAL A 342 -24.18 -7.11 0.53
N ASN A 343 -24.62 -6.60 1.68
CA ASN A 343 -26.03 -6.31 1.93
C ASN A 343 -26.57 -5.27 0.92
N GLY A 344 -27.66 -5.62 0.22
CA GLY A 344 -28.23 -4.82 -0.88
C GLY A 344 -27.46 -4.91 -2.21
N GLY A 345 -26.43 -5.75 -2.29
CA GLY A 345 -25.67 -6.04 -3.50
C GLY A 345 -24.99 -4.83 -4.14
N ARG A 346 -24.64 -4.97 -5.43
CA ARG A 346 -23.91 -3.94 -6.18
C ARG A 346 -24.66 -2.61 -6.31
N ASP A 347 -26.00 -2.63 -6.28
CA ASP A 347 -26.81 -1.40 -6.36
C ASP A 347 -26.71 -0.58 -5.06
N ALA A 348 -26.63 -1.23 -3.89
CA ALA A 348 -26.36 -0.55 -2.63
C ALA A 348 -24.91 -0.02 -2.56
N VAL A 349 -23.92 -0.78 -3.05
CA VAL A 349 -22.53 -0.29 -3.16
C VAL A 349 -22.45 0.93 -4.06
N LYS A 350 -23.11 0.89 -5.23
CA LYS A 350 -23.22 2.03 -6.16
C LYS A 350 -23.84 3.26 -5.51
N HIS A 351 -24.93 3.08 -4.76
CA HIS A 351 -25.58 4.18 -4.05
C HIS A 351 -24.62 4.83 -3.03
N ASN A 352 -23.99 4.03 -2.18
CA ASN A 352 -23.07 4.54 -1.15
C ASN A 352 -21.80 5.16 -1.74
N LEU A 353 -21.31 4.64 -2.88
CA LEU A 353 -20.19 5.19 -3.63
C LEU A 353 -20.55 6.55 -4.27
N ALA A 354 -21.78 6.72 -4.76
CA ALA A 354 -22.28 8.02 -5.23
C ALA A 354 -22.51 9.03 -4.09
N LEU A 355 -22.79 8.56 -2.86
CA LEU A 355 -22.79 9.41 -1.67
C LEU A 355 -21.36 9.85 -1.30
N LEU A 356 -20.40 8.93 -1.24
CA LEU A 356 -18.99 9.24 -0.97
C LEU A 356 -18.42 10.24 -1.98
N ALA A 357 -18.76 10.09 -3.26
CA ALA A 357 -18.34 11.00 -4.32
C ALA A 357 -18.80 12.46 -4.11
N LYS A 358 -19.91 12.70 -3.39
CA LYS A 358 -20.36 14.06 -3.02
C LYS A 358 -19.57 14.65 -1.84
N GLN A 359 -18.99 13.78 -1.00
CA GLN A 359 -18.15 14.17 0.13
C GLN A 359 -16.72 14.49 -0.33
N VAL A 360 -16.23 13.76 -1.33
CA VAL A 360 -14.89 13.93 -1.90
C VAL A 360 -14.84 15.08 -2.91
N ARG A 361 -14.03 16.10 -2.60
CA ARG A 361 -13.73 17.24 -3.48
C ARG A 361 -12.88 16.82 -4.69
N LEU A 362 -11.96 15.87 -4.49
CA LEU A 362 -11.08 15.35 -5.52
C LEU A 362 -10.52 13.97 -5.15
N PHE A 363 -10.46 13.11 -6.16
CA PHE A 363 -9.64 11.90 -6.17
C PHE A 363 -8.36 12.22 -6.94
N ASP A 364 -7.19 12.00 -6.34
CA ASP A 364 -5.88 12.18 -6.99
C ASP A 364 -4.84 11.28 -6.30
N SER A 365 -3.94 10.60 -7.03
CA SER A 365 -2.91 9.72 -6.42
C SER A 365 -1.59 10.43 -6.08
N GLU A 366 -1.40 11.70 -6.46
CA GLU A 366 -0.14 12.46 -6.32
C GLU A 366 -0.32 13.79 -5.57
N ASN A 367 -1.48 14.42 -5.72
CA ASN A 367 -1.75 15.79 -5.26
C ASN A 367 -2.82 15.87 -4.16
N TYR A 368 -3.45 14.77 -3.75
CA TYR A 368 -4.51 14.78 -2.73
C TYR A 368 -4.09 15.44 -1.41
N LEU A 369 -2.82 15.26 -1.02
CA LEU A 369 -2.22 15.91 0.16
C LEU A 369 -1.92 17.40 -0.04
N LYS A 370 -1.85 17.93 -1.27
CA LYS A 370 -1.66 19.37 -1.50
C LYS A 370 -2.91 20.15 -1.07
N ALA A 371 -4.09 19.69 -1.47
CA ALA A 371 -5.37 20.28 -1.06
C ALA A 371 -5.56 20.23 0.47
N PHE A 372 -5.15 19.12 1.09
CA PHE A 372 -5.16 18.99 2.55
C PHE A 372 -4.16 19.93 3.22
N GLY A 373 -2.94 20.04 2.70
CA GLY A 373 -1.92 20.96 3.19
C GLY A 373 -2.44 22.41 3.23
N VAL A 374 -2.90 22.93 2.09
CA VAL A 374 -3.40 24.32 1.99
C VAL A 374 -4.73 24.55 2.73
N GLY A 375 -5.54 23.50 2.95
CA GLY A 375 -6.78 23.57 3.73
C GLY A 375 -8.07 23.75 2.94
N ASP A 376 -8.05 23.52 1.62
CA ASP A 376 -9.25 23.41 0.78
C ASP A 376 -10.20 22.32 1.30
N VAL A 377 -9.61 21.24 1.82
CA VAL A 377 -10.27 20.09 2.44
C VAL A 377 -9.87 19.98 3.91
N TRP A 378 -10.72 19.34 4.71
CA TRP A 378 -10.51 19.12 6.14
C TRP A 378 -10.08 17.69 6.45
N VAL A 379 -10.29 16.76 5.52
CA VAL A 379 -10.00 15.33 5.64
C VAL A 379 -9.18 14.89 4.42
N ALA A 380 -8.18 14.03 4.64
CA ALA A 380 -7.44 13.34 3.60
C ALA A 380 -7.45 11.82 3.86
N VAL A 381 -7.71 11.03 2.83
CA VAL A 381 -7.82 9.57 2.91
C VAL A 381 -6.82 8.95 1.94
N GLY A 382 -5.88 8.15 2.44
CA GLY A 382 -4.76 7.64 1.63
C GLY A 382 -3.80 6.77 2.41
N TRP A 383 -2.70 6.37 1.76
CA TRP A 383 -1.73 5.45 2.34
C TRP A 383 -0.93 6.12 3.46
N SER A 384 -0.68 5.36 4.53
CA SER A 384 0.13 5.82 5.68
C SER A 384 1.57 6.19 5.28
N SER A 385 2.09 5.65 4.17
CA SER A 385 3.35 6.05 3.53
C SER A 385 3.43 7.54 3.22
N ASP A 386 2.31 8.14 2.82
CA ASP A 386 2.25 9.49 2.27
C ASP A 386 1.73 10.48 3.33
N ILE A 387 0.66 10.08 4.04
CA ILE A 387 -0.04 10.93 5.00
C ILE A 387 0.85 11.24 6.21
N ILE A 388 1.50 10.23 6.79
CA ILE A 388 2.22 10.38 8.06
C ILE A 388 3.39 11.38 7.95
N PRO A 389 4.26 11.35 6.92
CA PRO A 389 5.33 12.33 6.74
C PRO A 389 4.86 13.78 6.57
N VAL A 390 3.65 13.99 6.03
CA VAL A 390 3.06 15.33 5.86
C VAL A 390 2.40 15.79 7.16
N ALA A 391 1.57 14.94 7.78
CA ALA A 391 0.84 15.25 9.00
C ALA A 391 1.78 15.64 10.17
N LYS A 392 2.94 15.00 10.29
CA LYS A 392 3.98 15.33 11.30
C LYS A 392 4.56 16.75 11.20
N ARG A 393 4.35 17.43 10.08
CA ARG A 393 4.80 18.83 9.86
C ARG A 393 3.70 19.83 10.17
N MET A 394 2.55 19.37 10.67
CA MET A 394 1.35 20.17 10.94
C MET A 394 0.97 20.01 12.43
N SER A 395 0.67 21.11 13.11
CA SER A 395 0.35 21.12 14.54
C SER A 395 -1.13 20.84 14.87
N ASN A 396 -1.98 20.78 13.84
CA ASN A 396 -3.44 20.75 13.94
C ASN A 396 -4.06 19.57 13.17
N VAL A 397 -3.35 18.44 13.11
CA VAL A 397 -3.77 17.24 12.38
C VAL A 397 -3.76 16.02 13.30
N ALA A 398 -4.80 15.21 13.20
CA ALA A 398 -4.82 13.84 13.70
C ALA A 398 -4.87 12.86 12.53
N VAL A 399 -4.29 11.68 12.70
CA VAL A 399 -4.29 10.58 11.71
C VAL A 399 -4.81 9.34 12.41
N ILE A 400 -5.83 8.68 11.85
CA ILE A 400 -6.37 7.44 12.41
C ILE A 400 -6.35 6.31 11.39
N VAL A 401 -6.14 5.08 11.83
CA VAL A 401 -6.65 3.89 11.14
C VAL A 401 -8.10 3.67 11.60
N PRO A 402 -9.07 3.49 10.68
CA PRO A 402 -10.49 3.27 11.00
C PRO A 402 -10.74 2.07 11.91
N LYS A 403 -11.64 2.21 12.88
CA LYS A 403 -11.95 1.16 13.87
C LYS A 403 -12.42 -0.16 13.22
N SER A 404 -13.19 -0.12 12.13
CA SER A 404 -13.62 -1.33 11.41
C SER A 404 -12.54 -1.98 10.54
N GLY A 405 -11.29 -1.49 10.61
CA GLY A 405 -10.17 -1.97 9.82
C GLY A 405 -10.05 -1.32 8.43
N ALA A 406 -8.88 -1.47 7.83
CA ALA A 406 -8.51 -0.83 6.56
C ALA A 406 -7.73 -1.80 5.66
N SER A 407 -7.53 -1.43 4.40
CA SER A 407 -6.58 -2.12 3.54
C SER A 407 -5.16 -1.98 4.08
N LEU A 408 -4.39 -3.06 3.93
CA LEU A 408 -2.95 -3.10 4.14
C LEU A 408 -2.26 -3.01 2.77
N TRP A 409 -1.16 -2.27 2.74
CA TRP A 409 -0.25 -2.18 1.60
C TRP A 409 1.13 -2.70 1.99
N ALA A 410 1.87 -3.26 1.05
CA ALA A 410 3.23 -3.73 1.24
C ALA A 410 4.17 -3.34 0.08
N ASP A 411 5.38 -2.92 0.43
CA ASP A 411 6.50 -2.93 -0.50
C ASP A 411 7.27 -4.25 -0.37
N LEU A 412 7.51 -4.88 -1.51
CA LEU A 412 8.06 -6.21 -1.64
C LEU A 412 9.35 -6.19 -2.47
N TRP A 413 10.33 -6.98 -2.05
CA TRP A 413 11.48 -7.35 -2.86
C TRP A 413 11.11 -8.51 -3.78
N ALA A 414 11.29 -8.35 -5.09
CA ALA A 414 11.11 -9.39 -6.10
C ALA A 414 12.40 -9.57 -6.93
N ILE A 415 12.56 -10.74 -7.55
CA ILE A 415 13.68 -11.03 -8.46
C ILE A 415 13.21 -10.80 -9.90
N PRO A 416 13.86 -9.91 -10.68
CA PRO A 416 13.54 -9.73 -12.09
C PRO A 416 13.76 -11.00 -12.92
N ALA A 417 12.86 -11.30 -13.86
CA ALA A 417 12.98 -12.45 -14.77
C ALA A 417 14.02 -12.24 -15.88
N ALA A 418 15.19 -11.70 -15.55
CA ALA A 418 16.29 -11.45 -16.48
C ALA A 418 16.77 -12.75 -17.16
N SER A 419 16.58 -13.90 -16.49
CA SER A 419 16.84 -15.24 -17.01
C SER A 419 16.07 -15.58 -18.29
N LYS A 420 14.91 -14.95 -18.53
CA LYS A 420 14.03 -15.23 -19.68
C LYS A 420 14.42 -14.47 -20.96
N ILE A 421 15.33 -13.49 -20.88
CA ILE A 421 15.79 -12.74 -22.07
C ILE A 421 17.09 -13.36 -22.60
N GLN A 422 17.05 -13.83 -23.84
CA GLN A 422 18.22 -14.36 -24.55
C GLN A 422 19.18 -13.24 -24.98
N THR A 423 19.95 -12.71 -24.03
CA THR A 423 20.94 -11.67 -24.33
C THR A 423 22.21 -11.84 -23.50
N SER A 424 23.35 -11.77 -24.18
CA SER A 424 24.68 -11.83 -23.55
C SER A 424 25.08 -10.52 -22.84
N ARG A 425 24.19 -9.52 -22.79
CA ARG A 425 24.53 -8.13 -22.45
C ARG A 425 23.58 -7.38 -21.50
N ILE A 426 22.71 -8.05 -20.73
CA ILE A 426 22.01 -7.38 -19.61
C ILE A 426 23.05 -6.94 -18.57
N GLY A 427 23.30 -5.63 -18.50
CA GLY A 427 24.14 -5.01 -17.47
C GLY A 427 25.60 -5.49 -17.39
N GLY A 428 26.15 -6.04 -18.49
CA GLY A 428 27.57 -6.37 -18.63
C GLY A 428 28.05 -7.62 -17.87
N ARG A 429 27.17 -8.59 -17.57
CA ARG A 429 27.56 -9.87 -16.94
C ARG A 429 27.02 -11.07 -17.70
N VAL A 430 27.79 -12.14 -17.67
CA VAL A 430 27.31 -13.52 -17.88
C VAL A 430 27.05 -14.12 -16.49
N ARG A 431 25.82 -14.01 -15.96
CA ARG A 431 25.27 -14.87 -14.89
C ARG A 431 23.86 -14.46 -14.45
N GLY A 432 23.14 -15.43 -13.87
CA GLY A 432 21.88 -15.24 -13.14
C GLY A 432 22.06 -14.59 -11.75
N PRO A 433 21.09 -14.77 -10.84
CA PRO A 433 20.92 -13.94 -9.63
C PRO A 433 22.16 -13.89 -8.72
N SER A 434 22.37 -12.73 -8.09
CA SER A 434 23.40 -12.57 -7.05
C SER A 434 23.14 -13.49 -5.86
N PRO A 435 24.17 -14.20 -5.34
CA PRO A 435 23.99 -15.05 -4.16
C PRO A 435 23.77 -14.25 -2.87
N LEU A 436 23.84 -12.91 -2.92
CA LEU A 436 23.55 -12.01 -1.80
C LEU A 436 22.04 -11.70 -1.63
N ILE A 437 21.16 -12.19 -2.50
CA ILE A 437 19.72 -11.87 -2.45
C ILE A 437 19.09 -12.28 -1.12
N HIS A 438 19.26 -13.53 -0.69
CA HIS A 438 18.72 -13.99 0.60
C HIS A 438 19.33 -13.22 1.78
N GLN A 439 20.64 -12.96 1.75
CA GLN A 439 21.32 -12.20 2.80
C GLN A 439 20.82 -10.75 2.89
N TRP A 440 20.45 -10.13 1.76
CA TRP A 440 19.83 -8.79 1.76
C TRP A 440 18.40 -8.81 2.29
N ILE A 441 17.59 -9.80 1.90
CA ILE A 441 16.22 -9.98 2.41
C ILE A 441 16.24 -10.21 3.93
N GLU A 442 17.08 -11.14 4.38
CA GLU A 442 17.28 -11.50 5.79
C GLU A 442 17.78 -10.32 6.60
N PHE A 443 18.76 -9.57 6.09
CA PHE A 443 19.21 -8.32 6.69
C PHE A 443 18.06 -7.34 6.89
N CYS A 444 17.22 -7.09 5.86
CA CYS A 444 16.08 -6.19 5.94
C CYS A 444 15.02 -6.62 6.98
N LEU A 445 14.93 -7.92 7.28
CA LEU A 445 13.93 -8.53 8.16
C LEU A 445 14.36 -8.67 9.63
N GLN A 446 15.61 -8.33 9.98
CA GLN A 446 16.06 -8.35 11.38
C GLN A 446 15.28 -7.37 12.26
N SER A 447 15.01 -7.74 13.52
CA SER A 447 14.44 -6.83 14.53
C SER A 447 15.26 -5.54 14.70
N ALA A 448 16.59 -5.62 14.56
CA ALA A 448 17.50 -4.47 14.57
C ALA A 448 17.17 -3.42 13.48
N ARG A 449 16.61 -3.86 12.35
CA ARG A 449 16.18 -2.98 11.26
C ARG A 449 14.82 -2.34 11.48
N ALA A 450 14.10 -2.67 12.56
CA ALA A 450 12.86 -1.98 12.92
C ALA A 450 13.09 -0.50 13.34
N LEU A 451 14.28 -0.16 13.84
CA LEU A 451 14.56 1.14 14.47
C LEU A 451 14.24 2.37 13.59
N PRO A 452 14.56 2.43 12.28
CA PRO A 452 14.20 3.57 11.44
C PRO A 452 12.69 3.76 11.21
N PHE A 453 11.87 2.72 11.43
CA PHE A 453 10.41 2.83 11.42
C PHE A 453 9.91 3.40 12.75
N LYS A 454 10.43 2.89 13.88
CA LYS A 454 10.14 3.41 15.23
C LYS A 454 10.56 4.88 15.43
N GLN A 455 11.73 5.24 14.91
CA GLN A 455 12.22 6.63 14.85
C GLN A 455 11.55 7.46 13.74
N GLU A 456 10.65 6.84 12.98
CA GLU A 456 9.81 7.46 11.96
C GLU A 456 10.60 8.14 10.82
N VAL A 457 11.83 7.67 10.58
CA VAL A 457 12.73 8.12 9.52
C VAL A 457 12.21 7.68 8.14
N ILE A 458 11.63 6.48 8.09
CA ILE A 458 10.94 5.92 6.92
C ILE A 458 9.48 5.65 7.34
N PRO A 459 8.48 6.04 6.52
CA PRO A 459 7.08 5.80 6.85
C PRO A 459 6.67 4.35 6.53
N GLY A 460 5.72 3.82 7.29
CA GLY A 460 5.35 2.40 7.31
C GLY A 460 5.95 1.67 8.51
N ALA A 461 5.80 0.35 8.53
CA ALA A 461 6.23 -0.55 9.59
C ALA A 461 7.17 -1.66 9.06
N SER A 462 7.94 -2.26 9.97
CA SER A 462 8.77 -3.43 9.66
C SER A 462 7.91 -4.71 9.52
N PRO A 463 8.20 -5.62 8.58
CA PRO A 463 7.37 -6.81 8.36
C PRO A 463 7.19 -7.73 9.60
N PRO A 464 8.17 -7.91 10.51
CA PRO A 464 7.96 -8.68 11.74
C PRO A 464 6.86 -8.14 12.66
N LEU A 465 6.59 -6.83 12.64
CA LEU A 465 5.56 -6.20 13.48
C LEU A 465 4.13 -6.72 13.18
N LEU A 466 3.91 -7.32 11.99
CA LEU A 466 2.64 -7.95 11.64
C LEU A 466 2.25 -9.12 12.58
N GLN A 467 3.22 -9.70 13.32
CA GLN A 467 2.94 -10.74 14.32
C GLN A 467 2.41 -10.20 15.67
N GLY A 468 2.21 -8.89 15.81
CA GLY A 468 1.73 -8.28 17.07
C GLY A 468 2.80 -8.14 18.17
N HIS A 469 4.02 -8.65 17.94
CA HIS A 469 5.17 -8.51 18.84
C HIS A 469 5.72 -7.07 18.80
N SER A 470 5.04 -6.15 19.47
CA SER A 470 5.62 -4.85 19.84
C SER A 470 6.75 -5.08 20.83
N THR A 471 7.97 -4.69 20.47
CA THR A 471 9.07 -4.58 21.44
C THR A 471 8.91 -3.24 22.16
N ASN A 472 8.81 -3.25 23.50
CA ASN A 472 8.62 -2.08 24.37
C ASN A 472 9.85 -1.15 24.43
N VAL A 473 10.31 -0.69 23.27
CA VAL A 473 11.56 0.06 23.11
C VAL A 473 11.26 1.36 22.36
N ALA A 474 11.60 2.47 23.03
CA ALA A 474 11.62 3.87 22.56
C ALA A 474 10.51 4.83 23.06
N LEU A 475 10.07 4.70 24.32
CA LEU A 475 9.33 5.77 25.01
C LEU A 475 10.29 6.75 25.75
N GLU A 476 11.24 7.41 25.05
CA GLU A 476 12.04 8.54 25.63
C GLU A 476 12.80 9.43 24.60
N LEU A 477 12.92 9.07 23.31
CA LEU A 477 13.80 9.78 22.34
C LEU A 477 13.16 10.97 21.56
N THR A 478 11.98 11.46 21.95
CA THR A 478 11.27 12.55 21.25
C THR A 478 11.02 13.82 22.09
N LYS A 479 12.00 14.22 22.91
CA LYS A 479 11.98 15.52 23.60
C LYS A 479 12.04 16.67 22.58
N GLY A 480 10.89 17.32 22.36
CA GLY A 480 10.77 18.60 21.63
C GLY A 480 10.08 18.58 20.26
N ARG A 481 9.64 17.43 19.73
CA ARG A 481 8.76 17.40 18.54
C ARG A 481 7.29 17.30 18.95
N PRO A 482 6.35 18.04 18.33
CA PRO A 482 4.93 17.79 18.53
C PRO A 482 4.63 16.36 18.05
N ARG A 483 4.18 15.50 18.96
CA ARG A 483 3.76 14.14 18.60
C ARG A 483 2.48 14.24 17.78
N LEU A 484 2.48 13.58 16.62
CA LEU A 484 1.28 13.45 15.79
C LEU A 484 0.18 12.76 16.62
N VAL A 485 -1.03 13.32 16.65
CA VAL A 485 -2.16 12.67 17.30
C VAL A 485 -2.57 11.49 16.43
N THR A 486 -2.37 10.27 16.92
CA THR A 486 -2.60 9.04 16.15
C THR A 486 -3.00 7.86 17.04
N ASN A 487 -3.75 6.93 16.47
CA ASN A 487 -4.00 5.61 17.07
C ASN A 487 -3.06 4.52 16.53
N LEU A 488 -2.17 4.82 15.57
CA LEU A 488 -1.18 3.86 15.09
C LEU A 488 -0.04 3.66 16.11
N ILE A 489 0.45 2.42 16.22
CA ILE A 489 1.57 2.00 17.08
C ILE A 489 2.74 1.66 16.15
N ASP A 490 3.89 2.33 16.31
CA ASP A 490 5.08 2.17 15.47
C ASP A 490 4.82 2.18 13.94
N GLY A 491 3.82 2.96 13.51
CA GLY A 491 3.40 3.08 12.10
C GLY A 491 2.45 1.99 11.60
N ALA A 492 2.05 1.05 12.46
CA ALA A 492 1.09 -0.02 12.19
C ALA A 492 -0.27 0.21 12.89
N PRO A 493 -1.36 -0.44 12.45
CA PRO A 493 -2.61 -0.51 13.21
C PRO A 493 -2.41 -1.19 14.58
N PRO A 494 -3.16 -0.78 15.63
CA PRO A 494 -3.29 -1.54 16.87
C PRO A 494 -3.73 -2.99 16.61
N PRO A 495 -3.37 -3.96 17.47
CA PRO A 495 -3.69 -5.38 17.26
C PRO A 495 -5.17 -5.65 16.99
N ASP A 496 -6.09 -5.04 17.75
CA ASP A 496 -7.53 -5.24 17.56
C ASP A 496 -8.03 -4.72 16.20
N ILE A 497 -7.47 -3.61 15.71
CA ILE A 497 -7.81 -3.05 14.39
C ILE A 497 -7.13 -3.87 13.29
N LEU A 498 -5.90 -4.37 13.53
CA LEU A 498 -5.10 -5.14 12.59
C LEU A 498 -5.75 -6.48 12.20
N GLU A 499 -6.48 -7.11 13.12
CA GLU A 499 -7.31 -8.29 12.84
C GLU A 499 -8.41 -8.01 11.80
N ARG A 500 -8.93 -6.77 11.77
CA ARG A 500 -9.95 -6.30 10.81
C ARG A 500 -9.34 -5.71 9.53
N CYS A 501 -8.02 -5.59 9.48
CA CYS A 501 -7.26 -5.09 8.33
C CYS A 501 -6.83 -6.22 7.36
N GLU A 502 -6.93 -5.95 6.07
CA GLU A 502 -6.83 -6.95 5.00
C GLU A 502 -5.79 -6.51 3.98
N PHE A 503 -4.87 -7.38 3.57
CA PHE A 503 -4.10 -7.11 2.35
C PHE A 503 -5.03 -7.17 1.14
N LEU A 504 -4.76 -6.35 0.13
CA LEU A 504 -5.51 -6.41 -1.11
C LEU A 504 -5.14 -7.68 -1.88
N GLU A 505 -6.08 -8.61 -1.95
CA GLU A 505 -5.95 -9.84 -2.74
C GLU A 505 -6.39 -9.59 -4.19
N PRO A 506 -5.94 -10.43 -5.14
CA PRO A 506 -6.51 -10.49 -6.47
C PRO A 506 -8.04 -10.56 -6.48
N LEU A 507 -8.66 -9.76 -7.34
CA LEU A 507 -10.08 -9.90 -7.62
C LEU A 507 -10.32 -10.95 -8.71
N SER A 508 -11.41 -11.69 -8.57
CA SER A 508 -11.96 -12.52 -9.66
C SER A 508 -12.36 -11.66 -10.87
N ASN A 509 -12.45 -12.27 -12.05
CA ASN A 509 -12.90 -11.58 -13.27
C ASN A 509 -14.33 -11.00 -13.14
N SER A 510 -15.18 -11.61 -12.30
CA SER A 510 -16.52 -11.08 -11.99
C SER A 510 -16.42 -9.81 -11.14
N ALA A 511 -15.66 -9.85 -10.04
CA ALA A 511 -15.44 -8.69 -9.18
C ALA A 511 -14.78 -7.53 -9.94
N VAL A 512 -13.79 -7.78 -10.82
CA VAL A 512 -13.23 -6.74 -11.70
C VAL A 512 -14.30 -6.08 -12.57
N SER A 513 -15.23 -6.88 -13.10
CA SER A 513 -16.34 -6.38 -13.93
C SER A 513 -17.35 -5.55 -13.14
N ASP A 514 -17.69 -5.96 -11.92
CA ASP A 514 -18.54 -5.16 -11.02
C ASP A 514 -17.84 -3.86 -10.60
N TYR A 515 -16.55 -3.89 -10.27
CA TYR A 515 -15.75 -2.68 -9.98
C TYR A 515 -15.74 -1.69 -11.16
N HIS A 516 -15.61 -2.17 -12.40
CA HIS A 516 -15.73 -1.33 -13.59
C HIS A 516 -17.11 -0.68 -13.70
N TRP A 517 -18.19 -1.45 -13.49
CA TRP A 517 -19.57 -0.96 -13.57
C TRP A 517 -19.88 0.06 -12.46
N LEU A 518 -19.40 -0.20 -11.24
CA LEU A 518 -19.50 0.70 -10.10
C LEU A 518 -18.84 2.04 -10.42
N LEU A 519 -17.55 2.04 -10.78
CA LEU A 519 -16.77 3.26 -11.01
C LEU A 519 -17.21 4.04 -12.26
N ALA A 520 -17.72 3.36 -13.29
CA ALA A 520 -18.35 4.01 -14.43
C ALA A 520 -19.56 4.88 -14.04
N SER A 521 -20.23 4.58 -12.92
CA SER A 521 -21.46 5.28 -12.53
C SER A 521 -21.27 6.59 -11.75
N ILE A 522 -20.03 6.92 -11.35
CA ILE A 522 -19.65 8.21 -10.73
C ILE A 522 -19.12 9.20 -11.78
N GLN A 523 -19.03 8.78 -13.05
CA GLN A 523 -18.54 9.61 -14.14
C GLN A 523 -19.57 10.65 -14.57
N GLU A 524 -19.61 11.79 -13.89
CA GLU A 524 -20.06 13.04 -14.51
C GLU A 524 -18.97 13.60 -15.44
N PRO A 525 -19.32 14.39 -16.47
CA PRO A 525 -18.37 14.95 -17.44
C PRO A 525 -17.56 16.12 -16.84
N GLY A 526 -16.72 15.82 -15.84
CA GLY A 526 -15.86 16.76 -15.13
C GLY A 526 -14.63 16.09 -14.53
N ASN A 527 -13.44 16.65 -14.79
CA ASN A 527 -12.13 16.11 -14.47
C ASN A 527 -11.96 15.52 -13.05
N GLY A 528 -11.36 14.32 -12.96
CA GLY A 528 -10.91 13.72 -11.69
C GLY A 528 -10.44 12.27 -11.85
N LEU A 529 -11.39 11.33 -11.82
CA LEU A 529 -11.17 9.87 -11.69
C LEU A 529 -10.59 9.11 -12.91
N ILE A 530 -10.63 9.69 -14.12
CA ILE A 530 -10.74 8.86 -15.35
C ILE A 530 -9.44 8.77 -16.16
N HIS A 531 -8.44 9.62 -15.91
CA HIS A 531 -7.23 9.62 -16.76
C HIS A 531 -6.36 8.36 -16.56
N LYS A 532 -6.27 7.82 -15.34
CA LYS A 532 -5.45 6.63 -15.06
C LYS A 532 -6.15 5.32 -15.43
N MET A 533 -7.46 5.14 -15.16
CA MET A 533 -8.21 3.94 -15.58
C MET A 533 -8.14 3.71 -17.10
N ARG A 534 -8.25 4.76 -17.93
CA ARG A 534 -8.19 4.61 -19.40
C ARG A 534 -6.84 4.04 -19.88
N GLN A 535 -5.73 4.29 -19.20
CA GLN A 535 -4.43 3.71 -19.58
C GLN A 535 -4.16 2.37 -18.89
N TYR A 536 -4.49 2.23 -17.61
CA TYR A 536 -4.22 1.01 -16.82
C TYR A 536 -5.07 -0.19 -17.22
N ILE A 537 -6.27 0.03 -17.78
CA ILE A 537 -7.20 -1.04 -18.18
C ILE A 537 -7.23 -1.24 -19.71
N SER A 538 -6.95 -0.21 -20.51
CA SER A 538 -6.80 -0.39 -21.96
C SER A 538 -5.58 -1.26 -22.30
N SER A 539 -4.54 -1.27 -21.45
CA SER A 539 -3.44 -2.25 -21.53
C SER A 539 -3.90 -3.69 -21.24
N LEU A 540 -4.85 -3.92 -20.33
CA LEU A 540 -5.40 -5.25 -20.03
C LEU A 540 -6.23 -5.80 -21.20
N VAL A 541 -7.19 -5.00 -21.72
CA VAL A 541 -8.11 -5.45 -22.77
C VAL A 541 -7.43 -5.57 -24.13
N THR A 542 -6.62 -4.59 -24.53
CA THR A 542 -5.99 -4.57 -25.87
C THR A 542 -4.88 -5.62 -26.02
N TYR A 543 -4.31 -6.11 -24.92
CA TYR A 543 -3.27 -7.14 -24.96
C TYR A 543 -3.84 -8.56 -25.01
N SER A 544 -4.90 -8.85 -24.24
CA SER A 544 -5.63 -10.13 -24.31
C SER A 544 -6.14 -10.42 -25.73
N GLY A 545 -6.73 -9.41 -26.39
CA GLY A 545 -7.21 -9.53 -27.78
C GLY A 545 -6.12 -9.75 -28.83
N ARG A 546 -4.86 -9.38 -28.56
CA ARG A 546 -3.73 -9.58 -29.50
C ARG A 546 -3.05 -10.94 -29.37
N SER A 547 -3.13 -11.59 -28.21
CA SER A 547 -2.56 -12.93 -28.02
C SER A 547 -3.31 -14.00 -28.81
N ASN A 548 -4.65 -13.87 -28.91
CA ASN A 548 -5.50 -14.84 -29.61
C ASN A 548 -5.56 -14.65 -31.15
N SER A 549 -4.82 -13.68 -31.71
CA SER A 549 -4.85 -13.36 -33.15
C SER A 549 -3.56 -13.73 -33.89
N LYS A 550 -2.68 -14.57 -33.30
CA LYS A 550 -1.43 -15.04 -33.92
C LYS A 550 -1.18 -16.56 -33.77
N LEU A 551 -2.21 -17.30 -33.35
CA LEU A 551 -2.23 -18.76 -33.25
C LEU A 551 -3.54 -19.28 -33.87
N THR A 552 -3.68 -19.07 -35.17
CA THR A 552 -4.58 -19.78 -36.09
C THR A 552 -3.98 -19.72 -37.50
#